data_AF-A0A5B6VPD5-F1
#
_entry.id   AF-A0A5B6VPD5-F1
#
_cell.length_a   1.000
_cell.length_b   1.000
_cell.length_c   1.000
_cell.angle_alpha   90.00
_cell.angle_beta   90.00
_cell.angle_gamma   90.00
#
_symmetry.space_group_name_H-M   'P 1'
#
loop_
_entity.id
_entity.type
_entity.pdbx_description
1 polymer ?
#
loop_
_entity_poly.entity_id
_entity_poly.type
_entity_poly.pdbx_seq_one_letter_code
_entity_poly.pdbx_strand_id
1 'polypeptide(L)'
;MGNLECILAGVKRSISDNMNQILTVEYNANRFQKVLDVCIDESQSTFILGRLIIGNVLLAFEILYSFKQRRMRMKRHMTLKLDMSKAYDRVGFLRDMILRMGFESS
;
A
#
# COMPACT_ATOMS: atom_id res chain seq x y z
N MET A 1 6.61 13.47 -26.77
CA MET A 1 6.28 12.46 -25.74
C MET A 1 7.55 12.20 -24.95
N GLY A 2 7.69 12.84 -23.78
CA GLY A 2 8.85 12.65 -22.91
C GLY A 2 8.81 11.23 -22.36
N ASN A 3 9.76 10.40 -22.79
CA ASN A 3 9.81 9.01 -22.42
C ASN A 3 10.12 8.90 -20.92
N LEU A 4 9.18 8.36 -20.15
CA LEU A 4 9.30 8.15 -18.70
C LEU A 4 10.57 7.36 -18.36
N GLU A 5 11.02 6.49 -19.27
CA GLU A 5 12.29 5.75 -19.22
C GLU A 5 13.51 6.68 -19.02
N CYS A 6 13.58 7.81 -19.76
CA CYS A 6 14.70 8.75 -19.66
C CYS A 6 14.72 9.49 -18.32
N ILE A 7 13.55 9.76 -17.74
CA ILE A 7 13.42 10.41 -16.43
C ILE A 7 13.84 9.44 -15.32
N LEU A 8 13.49 8.16 -15.46
CA LEU A 8 13.83 7.11 -14.50
C LEU A 8 15.29 6.65 -14.59
N ALA A 9 15.97 6.87 -15.72
CA ALA A 9 17.39 6.51 -15.90
C ALA A 9 18.34 7.29 -14.97
N GLY A 10 17.98 8.52 -14.58
CA GLY A 10 18.76 9.34 -13.65
C GLY A 10 18.48 9.05 -12.17
N VAL A 11 17.44 8.27 -11.85
CA VAL A 11 17.07 7.93 -10.48
C VAL A 11 17.73 6.60 -10.12
N LYS A 12 18.63 6.61 -9.12
CA LYS A 12 19.27 5.40 -8.62
C LYS A 12 18.20 4.41 -8.16
N ARG A 13 18.01 3.33 -8.91
CA ARG A 13 17.07 2.26 -8.56
C ARG A 13 17.55 1.59 -7.28
N SER A 14 16.80 1.78 -6.19
CA SER A 14 17.08 1.13 -4.91
C SER A 14 16.76 -0.37 -4.94
N ILE A 15 15.96 -0.80 -5.92
CA ILE A 15 15.63 -2.20 -6.20
C ILE A 15 16.29 -2.53 -7.54
N SER A 16 17.27 -3.43 -7.53
CA SER A 16 17.93 -3.88 -8.75
C SER A 16 17.00 -4.73 -9.60
N ASP A 17 17.19 -4.75 -10.92
CA ASP A 17 16.40 -5.61 -11.81
C ASP A 17 16.55 -7.10 -11.41
N ASN A 18 17.71 -7.47 -10.86
CA ASN A 18 17.97 -8.79 -10.29
C ASN A 18 17.13 -9.07 -9.03
N MET A 19 16.95 -8.07 -8.14
CA MET A 19 16.05 -8.18 -6.99
C MET A 19 14.60 -8.33 -7.43
N ASN A 20 14.17 -7.61 -8.47
CA ASN A 20 12.84 -7.79 -9.05
C ASN A 20 12.68 -9.19 -9.68
N GLN A 21 13.69 -9.69 -10.39
CA GLN A 21 13.66 -11.03 -10.97
C GLN A 21 13.61 -12.12 -9.89
N ILE A 22 14.42 -12.01 -8.83
CA ILE A 22 14.41 -12.96 -7.71
C ILE A 22 13.04 -12.95 -7.01
N LEU A 23 12.48 -11.77 -6.72
CA LEU A 23 11.17 -11.67 -6.10
C LEU A 23 10.05 -12.23 -6.99
N THR A 24 10.14 -12.05 -8.31
CA THR A 24 9.13 -12.54 -9.28
C THR A 24 9.22 -14.05 -9.51
N VAL A 25 10.43 -14.62 -9.38
CA VAL A 25 10.71 -16.05 -9.58
C VAL A 25 10.50 -16.86 -8.29
N GLU A 26 11.02 -16.40 -7.14
CA GLU A 26 10.87 -17.08 -5.84
C GLU A 26 9.42 -17.07 -5.36
N TYR A 27 8.69 -16.00 -5.65
CA TYR A 27 7.28 -15.87 -5.33
C TYR A 27 6.54 -15.54 -6.61
N ASN A 28 5.72 -16.48 -7.09
CA ASN A 28 4.88 -16.28 -8.28
C ASN A 28 4.05 -14.98 -8.15
N ALA A 29 4.59 -13.86 -8.64
CA ALA A 29 4.05 -12.52 -8.38
C ALA A 29 2.61 -12.39 -8.87
N ASN A 30 2.27 -13.08 -9.96
CA ASN A 30 0.92 -13.15 -10.51
C ASN A 30 -0.10 -13.83 -9.57
N ARG A 31 0.33 -14.82 -8.77
CA ARG A 31 -0.53 -15.44 -7.75
C ARG A 31 -0.63 -14.56 -6.51
N PHE A 32 0.47 -13.93 -6.11
CA PHE A 32 0.49 -13.03 -4.95
C PHE A 32 -0.36 -11.79 -5.20
N GLN A 33 -0.27 -11.19 -6.38
CA GLN A 33 -1.09 -10.05 -6.80
C GLN A 33 -2.59 -10.35 -6.72
N LYS A 34 -3.03 -11.52 -7.19
CA LYS A 34 -4.43 -11.95 -7.09
C LYS A 34 -4.93 -12.06 -5.64
N VAL A 35 -4.07 -12.51 -4.72
CA VAL A 35 -4.43 -12.58 -3.29
C VAL A 35 -4.47 -11.18 -2.68
N LEU A 36 -3.51 -10.32 -3.02
CA LEU A 36 -3.51 -8.93 -2.59
C LEU A 36 -4.76 -8.17 -3.06
N ASP A 37 -5.23 -8.39 -4.29
CA ASP A 37 -6.45 -7.77 -4.79
C ASP A 37 -7.69 -8.12 -3.94
N VAL A 38 -7.71 -9.28 -3.28
CA VAL A 38 -8.78 -9.69 -2.35
C VAL A 38 -8.54 -9.17 -0.93
N CYS A 39 -7.28 -8.97 -0.53
CA CYS A 39 -6.92 -8.46 0.79
C CYS A 39 -6.98 -6.93 0.90
N ILE A 40 -6.90 -6.21 -0.23
CA ILE A 40 -6.94 -4.75 -0.30
C ILE A 40 -8.39 -4.28 -0.20
N ASP A 41 -8.69 -3.58 0.90
CA ASP A 41 -10.01 -2.97 1.10
C ASP A 41 -10.23 -1.78 0.15
N GLU A 42 -11.49 -1.47 -0.17
CA GLU A 42 -11.87 -0.28 -0.93
C GLU A 42 -11.40 1.02 -0.25
N SER A 43 -11.33 1.03 1.09
CA SER A 43 -10.87 2.17 1.87
C SER A 43 -9.35 2.40 1.77
N GLN A 44 -8.57 1.47 1.22
CA GLN A 44 -7.14 1.66 1.00
C GLN A 44 -6.92 2.42 -0.32
N SER A 45 -6.76 3.75 -0.27
CA SER A 45 -6.60 4.52 -1.50
C SER A 45 -5.13 4.75 -1.93
N THR A 46 -4.16 4.27 -1.16
CA THR A 46 -2.72 4.53 -1.38
C THR A 46 -1.94 3.28 -1.72
N PHE A 47 -0.87 3.44 -2.50
CA PHE A 47 0.06 2.37 -2.89
C PHE A 47 -0.55 1.25 -3.74
N ILE A 48 -1.68 1.53 -4.41
CA ILE A 48 -2.34 0.62 -5.35
C ILE A 48 -2.32 1.27 -6.73
N LEU A 49 -1.86 0.52 -7.73
CA LEU A 49 -1.82 1.00 -9.11
C LEU A 49 -3.23 1.36 -9.58
N GLY A 50 -3.40 2.57 -10.13
CA GLY A 50 -4.70 3.06 -10.59
C GLY A 50 -5.56 3.75 -9.51
N ARG A 51 -5.18 3.73 -8.23
CA ARG A 51 -5.83 4.54 -7.18
C ARG A 51 -5.09 5.87 -6.99
N LEU A 52 -5.84 6.97 -6.96
CA LEU A 52 -5.28 8.31 -6.80
C LEU A 52 -5.04 8.63 -5.33
N ILE A 53 -3.90 9.25 -5.03
CA ILE A 53 -3.56 9.79 -3.69
C ILE A 53 -4.63 10.74 -3.14
N ILE A 54 -5.36 11.40 -4.04
CA ILE A 54 -6.46 12.31 -3.73
C ILE A 54 -7.61 11.58 -3.00
N GLY A 55 -7.79 10.28 -3.22
CA GLY A 55 -8.82 9.48 -2.54
C GLY A 55 -8.73 9.55 -1.02
N ASN A 56 -7.53 9.38 -0.45
CA ASN A 56 -7.29 9.44 0.99
C ASN A 56 -7.51 10.86 1.54
N VAL A 57 -7.17 11.88 0.75
CA VAL A 57 -7.41 13.28 1.12
C VAL A 57 -8.91 13.54 1.22
N LEU A 58 -9.69 13.11 0.22
CA LEU A 58 -11.16 13.23 0.22
C LEU A 58 -11.80 12.45 1.37
N LEU A 59 -11.37 11.21 1.61
CA LEU A 59 -11.86 10.38 2.71
C LEU A 59 -11.60 11.06 4.08
N ALA A 60 -10.40 11.62 4.27
CA ALA A 60 -10.07 12.37 5.48
C ALA A 60 -10.93 13.63 5.64
N PHE A 61 -11.21 14.34 4.55
CA PHE A 61 -12.13 15.50 4.56
C PHE A 61 -13.55 15.09 4.94
N GLU A 62 -14.09 14.00 4.40
CA GLU A 62 -15.41 13.49 4.76
C GLU A 62 -15.50 13.10 6.24
N ILE A 63 -14.49 12.38 6.74
CA ILE A 63 -14.40 12.00 8.15
C ILE A 63 -14.38 13.25 9.04
N LEU A 64 -13.55 14.24 8.71
CA LEU A 64 -13.45 15.50 9.46
C LEU A 64 -14.76 16.29 9.42
N TYR A 65 -15.39 16.36 8.25
CA TYR A 65 -16.66 17.04 8.04
C TYR A 65 -17.80 16.37 8.83
N SER A 66 -17.84 15.03 8.82
CA SER A 66 -18.77 14.23 9.61
C SER A 66 -18.63 14.51 11.12
N PHE A 67 -17.39 14.63 11.63
CA PHE A 67 -17.17 15.03 13.02
C PHE A 67 -17.63 16.45 13.30
N LYS A 68 -17.41 17.39 12.38
CA LYS A 68 -17.84 18.79 12.54
C LYS A 68 -19.37 18.91 12.61
N GLN A 69 -20.10 18.20 11.76
CA GLN A 69 -21.57 18.19 11.77
C GLN A 69 -22.14 17.49 13.02
N ARG A 70 -21.51 16.41 13.48
CA ARG A 70 -22.02 15.59 14.59
C ARG A 70 -21.68 16.15 15.97
N ARG A 71 -20.83 17.18 16.07
CA ARG A 71 -20.49 17.88 17.32
C ARG A 71 -21.71 18.50 18.03
N MET A 72 -22.81 18.73 17.31
CA MET A 72 -24.11 19.19 17.82
C MET A 72 -25.00 18.07 18.42
N ARG A 73 -24.68 16.78 18.22
CA ARG A 73 -25.49 15.64 18.70
C ARG A 73 -24.79 14.90 19.84
N MET A 74 -25.58 14.36 20.77
CA MET A 74 -25.14 13.66 22.01
C MET A 74 -24.24 12.42 21.81
N LYS A 75 -23.93 11.98 20.58
CA LYS A 75 -23.02 10.85 20.30
C LYS A 75 -21.60 11.34 20.02
N ARG A 76 -20.70 11.10 20.97
CA ARG A 76 -19.25 11.34 20.82
C ARG A 76 -18.64 10.26 19.93
N HIS A 77 -17.83 10.68 18.96
CA HIS A 77 -17.07 9.79 18.09
C HIS A 77 -15.57 10.04 18.32
N MET A 78 -14.74 9.00 18.14
CA MET A 78 -13.28 9.07 18.30
C MET A 78 -12.61 8.69 16.98
N THR A 79 -11.53 9.40 16.63
CA THR A 79 -10.64 9.01 15.54
C THR A 79 -9.37 8.41 16.12
N LEU A 80 -8.95 7.27 15.58
CA LEU A 80 -7.65 6.69 15.88
C LEU A 80 -6.76 6.85 14.64
N LYS A 81 -5.70 7.65 14.77
CA LYS A 81 -4.66 7.75 13.74
C LYS A 81 -3.52 6.81 14.11
N LEU A 82 -3.27 5.82 13.27
CA LEU A 82 -2.12 4.91 13.38
C LEU A 82 -1.08 5.34 12.36
N ASP A 83 0.12 5.67 12.82
CA ASP A 83 1.26 6.05 11.97
C ASP A 83 2.42 5.07 12.20
N MET A 84 2.96 4.50 11.12
CA MET A 84 4.04 3.53 11.19
C MET A 84 5.34 4.19 10.75
N SER A 85 6.14 4.63 11.72
CA SER A 85 7.47 5.19 11.45
C SER A 85 8.37 4.16 10.80
N LYS A 86 8.98 4.52 9.67
CA LYS A 86 9.92 3.69 8.92
C LYS A 86 9.34 2.31 8.62
N ALA A 87 8.11 2.27 8.10
CA ALA A 87 7.38 1.03 7.84
C ALA A 87 8.24 0.00 7.08
N TYR A 88 8.95 0.43 6.03
CA TYR A 88 9.83 -0.43 5.22
C TYR A 88 11.07 -0.94 5.96
N ASP A 89 11.55 -0.26 7.01
CA ASP A 89 12.68 -0.73 7.81
C ASP A 89 12.25 -1.86 8.78
N ARG A 90 10.95 -1.98 9.05
CA ARG A 90 10.38 -2.90 10.06
C ARG A 90 9.70 -4.14 9.46
N VAL A 91 9.83 -4.37 8.16
CA VAL A 91 9.16 -5.46 7.43
C VAL A 91 9.84 -6.84 7.53
N GLY A 92 10.66 -7.08 8.56
CA GLY A 92 11.42 -8.33 8.71
C GLY A 92 10.57 -9.60 8.78
N PHE A 93 9.26 -9.47 9.03
CA PHE A 93 8.30 -10.58 9.07
C PHE A 93 7.69 -10.93 7.70
N LEU A 94 7.93 -10.13 6.64
CA LEU A 94 7.25 -10.34 5.35
C LEU A 94 7.52 -11.71 4.76
N ARG A 95 8.76 -12.21 4.86
CA ARG A 95 9.13 -13.54 4.36
C ARG A 95 8.30 -14.64 5.04
N ASP A 96 8.28 -14.64 6.36
CA ASP A 96 7.54 -15.64 7.14
C ASP A 96 6.02 -15.52 6.92
N MET A 97 5.51 -14.30 6.75
CA MET A 97 4.11 -14.04 6.41
C MET A 97 3.75 -14.63 5.04
N ILE A 98 4.57 -14.39 4.01
CA ILE A 98 4.35 -14.90 2.66
C ILE A 98 4.41 -16.44 2.64
N LEU A 99 5.36 -17.04 3.37
CA LEU A 99 5.43 -18.50 3.54
C LEU A 99 4.17 -19.07 4.23
N ARG A 100 3.70 -18.44 5.31
CA ARG A 100 2.46 -18.84 6.01
C ARG A 100 1.21 -18.71 5.14
N MET A 101 1.22 -17.80 4.17
CA MET A 101 0.14 -17.66 3.18
C MET A 101 0.19 -18.73 2.08
N GLY A 102 1.11 -19.70 2.17
CA GLY A 102 1.21 -20.83 1.23
C GLY A 102 1.94 -20.48 -0.07
N PHE A 103 2.67 -19.37 -0.09
CA PHE A 103 3.60 -19.04 -1.17
C PHE A 103 4.97 -19.62 -0.82
N GLU A 104 5.08 -20.95 -0.90
CA GLU A 104 6.36 -21.64 -0.80
C GLU A 104 7.10 -21.55 -2.14
N SER A 105 8.41 -21.32 -2.06
CA SER A 105 9.34 -21.42 -3.18
C SER A 105 9.29 -22.84 -3.73
N SER A 106 8.77 -22.99 -4.96
CA SER A 106 8.88 -24.23 -5.74
C SER A 106 10.27 -24.39 -6.33
#